data_AF-A0A919X569-F1
#
_entry.id   AF-A0A919X569-F1
#
_cell.length_a   1.000
_cell.length_b   1.000
_cell.length_c   1.000
_cell.angle_alpha   90.00
_cell.angle_beta   90.00
_cell.angle_gamma   90.00
#
_symmetry.space_group_name_H-M   'P 1'
#
loop_
_entity.id
_entity.type
_entity.pdbx_description
1 polymer ?
#
loop_
_entity_poly.entity_id
_entity_poly.type
_entity_poly.pdbx_seq_one_letter_code
_entity_poly.pdbx_strand_id
1 'polypeptide(L)'
;MHANKDLLRQKIYQIIAGYAEDDAADALISDPVFTQMIGKDALASQPSLSRFLNRFDSRSIDGVTADFLKSELRPGNVYTSNSVVDFVRPLITHYNEKFPWITPFLRADSGFAVVSDLYDLCEKESVSYVIRLKSNAKLQRLADELHPASAAKDMSESECYFEESEYQAKSWKKARKIIIKSVRPAGEIFFTHSFFVTNLGDVFSP
;
A
#
# COMPACT_ATOMS: atom_id res chain seq x y z
N MET A 1 5.56 10.58 26.89
CA MET A 1 6.26 9.36 26.43
C MET A 1 5.25 8.47 25.69
N HIS A 2 5.49 8.11 24.43
CA HIS A 2 4.56 7.27 23.66
C HIS A 2 4.84 5.78 23.95
N ALA A 3 3.81 4.97 24.19
CA ALA A 3 3.98 3.53 24.30
C ALA A 3 4.26 2.92 22.92
N ASN A 4 5.04 1.83 22.89
CA ASN A 4 5.42 1.14 21.64
C ASN A 4 4.21 0.74 20.79
N LYS A 5 3.12 0.29 21.43
CA LYS A 5 1.86 -0.05 20.73
C LYS A 5 1.29 1.14 19.96
N ASP A 6 1.37 2.34 20.51
CA ASP A 6 0.77 3.54 19.91
C ASP A 6 1.66 4.08 18.79
N LEU A 7 2.98 3.96 18.93
CA LEU A 7 3.95 4.27 17.88
C LEU A 7 3.78 3.34 16.67
N LEU A 8 3.57 2.04 16.93
CA LEU A 8 3.31 1.06 15.87
C LEU A 8 1.98 1.35 15.17
N ARG A 9 0.90 1.55 15.94
CA ARG A 9 -0.43 1.93 15.41
C ARG A 9 -0.35 3.18 14.56
N GLN A 10 0.31 4.23 15.06
CA GLN A 10 0.54 5.46 14.32
C GLN A 10 1.19 5.17 12.97
N LYS A 11 2.29 4.42 12.95
CA LYS A 11 2.99 4.13 11.70
C LYS A 11 2.15 3.27 10.74
N ILE A 12 1.45 2.25 11.24
CA ILE A 12 0.55 1.41 10.44
C ILE A 12 -0.55 2.27 9.81
N TYR A 13 -1.22 3.10 10.60
CA TYR A 13 -2.30 3.93 10.11
C TYR A 13 -1.84 5.00 9.13
N GLN A 14 -0.67 5.62 9.37
CA GLN A 14 -0.07 6.55 8.43
C GLN A 14 0.20 5.87 7.08
N ILE A 15 0.76 4.65 7.10
CA ILE A 15 0.97 3.84 5.89
C ILE A 15 -0.35 3.54 5.19
N ILE A 16 -1.39 3.11 5.93
CA ILE A 16 -2.73 2.81 5.38
C ILE A 16 -3.36 4.04 4.75
N ALA A 17 -3.24 5.21 5.36
CA ALA A 17 -3.75 6.48 4.85
C ALA A 17 -2.91 7.07 3.70
N GLY A 18 -1.76 6.46 3.37
CA GLY A 18 -0.92 6.88 2.25
C GLY A 18 0.25 7.81 2.62
N TYR A 19 0.47 8.08 3.90
CA TYR A 19 1.63 8.80 4.42
C TYR A 19 2.80 7.84 4.58
N ALA A 20 3.47 7.52 3.46
CA ALA A 20 4.59 6.58 3.44
C ALA A 20 5.86 7.19 4.06
N GLU A 21 6.09 8.47 3.82
CA GLU A 21 7.27 9.19 4.31
C GLU A 21 7.20 9.45 5.81
N ASP A 22 8.37 9.38 6.45
CA ASP A 22 8.50 9.56 7.89
C ASP A 22 8.30 11.03 8.32
N ASP A 23 8.53 11.99 7.42
CA ASP A 23 8.36 13.44 7.66
C ASP A 23 6.89 13.86 7.81
N ALA A 24 5.97 13.13 7.17
CA ALA A 24 4.54 13.30 7.33
C ALA A 24 4.10 13.14 8.80
N ALA A 25 4.88 12.43 9.62
CA ALA A 25 4.59 12.29 11.04
C ALA A 25 4.56 13.62 11.78
N ASP A 26 5.38 14.60 11.38
CA ASP A 26 5.42 15.90 12.02
C ASP A 26 4.20 16.77 11.64
N ALA A 27 3.71 16.64 10.40
CA ALA A 27 2.49 17.31 9.94
C ALA A 27 1.22 16.73 10.61
N LEU A 28 1.26 15.45 11.00
CA LEU A 28 0.10 14.74 11.55
C LEU A 28 0.02 14.75 13.07
N ILE A 29 0.94 15.42 13.77
CA ILE A 29 1.01 15.42 15.24
C ILE A 29 -0.33 15.77 15.88
N SER A 30 -1.02 16.77 15.33
CA SER A 30 -2.30 17.29 15.82
C SER A 30 -3.46 16.95 14.89
N ASP A 31 -3.31 15.99 13.98
CA ASP A 31 -4.40 15.62 13.06
C ASP A 31 -5.58 15.03 13.84
N PRO A 32 -6.79 15.59 13.74
CA PRO A 32 -7.94 15.17 14.55
C PRO A 32 -8.40 13.74 14.27
N VAL A 33 -8.20 13.22 13.05
CA VAL A 33 -8.58 11.85 12.68
C VAL A 33 -7.62 10.85 13.32
N PHE A 34 -6.31 11.08 13.19
CA PHE A 34 -5.32 10.18 13.75
C PHE A 34 -5.26 10.22 15.27
N THR A 35 -5.37 11.40 15.87
CA THR A 35 -5.43 11.58 17.34
C THR A 35 -6.63 10.85 17.94
N GLN A 36 -7.81 10.94 17.31
CA GLN A 36 -9.01 10.23 17.74
C GLN A 36 -8.86 8.70 17.56
N MET A 37 -8.35 8.24 16.41
CA MET A 37 -8.17 6.81 16.14
C MET A 37 -7.16 6.15 17.08
N ILE A 38 -6.08 6.85 17.41
CA ILE A 38 -5.02 6.33 18.31
C ILE A 38 -5.41 6.54 19.79
N GLY A 39 -6.35 7.46 20.06
CA GLY A 39 -6.82 7.78 21.41
C GLY A 39 -5.84 8.65 22.19
N LYS A 40 -5.23 9.64 21.53
CA LYS A 40 -4.22 10.53 22.13
C LYS A 40 -4.35 11.97 21.65
N ASP A 41 -4.00 12.92 22.51
CA ASP A 41 -4.04 14.36 22.18
C ASP A 41 -2.95 14.80 21.18
N ALA A 42 -1.84 14.04 21.12
CA ALA A 42 -0.75 14.31 20.19
C ALA A 42 -0.04 13.01 19.77
N LEU A 43 0.26 12.91 18.48
CA LEU A 43 1.04 11.81 17.92
C LEU A 43 2.55 12.02 18.08
N ALA A 44 3.33 10.99 17.82
CA ALA A 44 4.77 11.04 17.90
C ALA A 44 5.38 11.72 16.67
N SER A 45 6.41 12.52 16.90
CA SER A 45 7.20 13.16 15.84
C SER A 45 8.07 12.16 15.06
N GLN A 46 8.57 12.59 13.90
CA GLN A 46 9.49 11.80 13.06
C GLN A 46 10.70 11.24 13.84
N PRO A 47 11.40 12.02 14.68
CA PRO A 47 12.54 11.50 15.45
C PRO A 47 12.12 10.45 16.49
N SER A 48 10.88 10.49 16.95
CA SER A 48 10.34 9.53 17.93
C SER A 48 10.02 8.19 17.25
N LEU A 49 9.43 8.23 16.06
CA LEU A 49 9.18 7.04 15.24
C LEU A 49 10.48 6.39 14.77
N SER A 50 11.46 7.17 14.31
CA SER A 50 12.75 6.65 13.88
C SER A 50 13.48 5.90 15.00
N ARG A 51 13.52 6.48 16.22
CA ARG A 51 14.09 5.80 17.41
C ARG A 51 13.33 4.53 17.78
N PHE A 52 12.02 4.51 17.59
CA PHE A 52 11.18 3.34 17.83
C PHE A 52 11.48 2.22 16.83
N LEU A 53 11.53 2.52 15.54
CA LEU A 53 11.84 1.52 14.49
C LEU A 53 13.23 0.90 14.70
N ASN A 54 14.23 1.71 15.08
CA ASN A 54 15.59 1.23 15.34
C ASN A 54 15.70 0.27 16.54
N ARG A 55 14.74 0.28 17.48
CA ARG A 55 14.73 -0.61 18.65
C ARG A 55 13.63 -1.68 18.59
N PHE A 56 12.86 -1.74 17.50
CA PHE A 56 11.72 -2.63 17.38
C PHE A 56 12.19 -4.07 17.14
N ASP A 57 11.89 -4.97 18.08
CA ASP A 57 12.27 -6.40 18.03
C ASP A 57 11.02 -7.32 18.06
N SER A 58 11.22 -8.63 17.89
CA SER A 58 10.13 -9.62 17.91
C SER A 58 9.27 -9.55 19.17
N ARG A 59 9.86 -9.29 20.34
CA ARG A 59 9.15 -9.20 21.62
C ARG A 59 8.25 -7.96 21.71
N SER A 60 8.56 -6.92 20.94
CA SER A 60 7.74 -5.72 20.82
C SER A 60 6.42 -5.98 20.07
N ILE A 61 6.33 -7.08 19.31
CA ILE A 61 5.17 -7.46 18.52
C ILE A 61 4.09 -8.13 19.39
N ASP A 62 4.50 -9.02 20.29
CA ASP A 62 3.57 -9.76 21.17
C ASP A 62 2.77 -8.86 22.12
N GLY A 63 3.26 -7.64 22.37
CA GLY A 63 2.61 -6.63 23.22
C GLY A 63 1.52 -5.80 22.54
N VAL A 64 1.28 -5.94 21.23
CA VAL A 64 0.31 -5.14 20.46
C VAL A 64 -0.92 -5.97 20.14
N THR A 65 -1.79 -6.15 21.15
CA THR A 65 -2.82 -7.20 21.14
C THR A 65 -4.17 -6.85 20.49
N ALA A 66 -4.34 -5.69 19.84
CA ALA A 66 -5.66 -5.25 19.37
C ALA A 66 -5.77 -4.93 17.87
N ASP A 67 -4.74 -4.37 17.23
CA ASP A 67 -4.76 -4.04 15.79
C ASP A 67 -3.77 -4.86 14.97
N PHE A 68 -2.90 -5.60 15.65
CA PHE A 68 -1.85 -6.38 15.04
C PHE A 68 -2.20 -7.86 15.10
N LEU A 69 -2.46 -8.46 13.95
CA LEU A 69 -3.00 -9.83 13.88
C LEU A 69 -1.91 -10.89 13.76
N LYS A 70 -0.83 -10.58 13.04
CA LYS A 70 0.23 -11.54 12.76
C LYS A 70 1.49 -10.83 12.25
N SER A 71 2.65 -11.36 12.62
CA SER A 71 3.97 -11.01 12.06
C SER A 71 4.74 -12.26 11.71
N GLU A 72 5.65 -12.14 10.75
CA GLU A 72 6.65 -13.15 10.47
C GLU A 72 8.00 -12.45 10.24
N LEU A 73 8.99 -12.74 11.08
CA LEU A 73 10.36 -12.32 10.82
C LEU A 73 10.97 -13.22 9.76
N ARG A 74 11.71 -12.63 8.82
CA ARG A 74 12.31 -13.36 7.70
C ARG A 74 13.82 -13.15 7.66
N PRO A 75 14.60 -14.18 7.28
CA PRO A 75 16.02 -14.00 7.01
C PRO A 75 16.22 -12.98 5.87
N GLY A 76 17.19 -12.08 6.02
CA GLY A 76 17.41 -10.97 5.08
C GLY A 76 17.81 -11.36 3.64
N ASN A 77 18.01 -12.65 3.36
CA ASN A 77 18.33 -13.17 2.03
C ASN A 77 17.10 -13.74 1.28
N VAL A 78 15.92 -13.74 1.89
CA VAL A 78 14.70 -14.29 1.30
C VAL A 78 13.84 -13.16 0.72
N TYR A 79 13.32 -13.35 -0.49
CA TYR A 79 12.47 -12.36 -1.15
C TYR A 79 11.14 -12.16 -0.38
N THR A 80 10.68 -10.90 -0.28
CA THR A 80 9.56 -10.45 0.58
C THR A 80 8.22 -11.13 0.27
N SER A 81 8.04 -11.79 -0.87
CA SER A 81 6.79 -12.50 -1.20
C SER A 81 6.77 -13.98 -0.84
N ASN A 82 7.89 -14.58 -0.43
CA ASN A 82 7.90 -16.01 -0.13
C ASN A 82 6.91 -16.33 1.01
N SER A 83 6.09 -17.36 0.80
CA SER A 83 5.07 -17.82 1.76
C SER A 83 4.02 -16.77 2.17
N VAL A 84 3.88 -15.64 1.45
CA VAL A 84 2.86 -14.62 1.78
C VAL A 84 1.45 -15.21 1.75
N VAL A 85 1.18 -16.12 0.81
CA VAL A 85 -0.14 -16.76 0.68
C VAL A 85 -0.44 -17.60 1.92
N ASP A 86 0.51 -18.40 2.40
CA ASP A 86 0.35 -19.21 3.62
C ASP A 86 0.27 -18.35 4.88
N PHE A 87 0.93 -17.18 4.86
CA PHE A 87 0.85 -16.20 5.93
C PHE A 87 -0.54 -15.56 6.04
N VAL A 88 -1.08 -15.07 4.91
CA VAL A 88 -2.32 -14.27 4.85
C VAL A 88 -3.58 -15.14 4.80
N ARG A 89 -3.55 -16.33 4.16
CA ARG A 89 -4.72 -17.21 3.98
C ARG A 89 -5.46 -17.50 5.29
N PRO A 90 -4.81 -17.92 6.39
CA PRO A 90 -5.51 -18.21 7.63
C PRO A 90 -6.22 -16.98 8.21
N LEU A 91 -5.68 -15.77 8.00
CA LEU A 91 -6.30 -14.53 8.44
C LEU A 91 -7.54 -14.24 7.60
N ILE A 92 -7.42 -14.26 6.26
CA ILE A 92 -8.56 -14.02 5.37
C ILE A 92 -9.69 -15.01 5.68
N THR A 93 -9.39 -16.30 5.77
CA THR A 93 -10.40 -17.33 6.06
C THR A 93 -11.08 -17.08 7.41
N HIS A 94 -10.32 -16.82 8.48
CA HIS A 94 -10.89 -16.56 9.81
C HIS A 94 -11.83 -15.34 9.81
N TYR A 95 -11.45 -14.25 9.15
CA TYR A 95 -12.25 -13.02 9.14
C TYR A 95 -13.47 -13.14 8.23
N ASN A 96 -13.36 -13.81 7.09
CA ASN A 96 -14.50 -14.09 6.22
C ASN A 96 -15.54 -14.98 6.91
N GLU A 97 -15.10 -16.00 7.67
CA GLU A 97 -16.00 -16.88 8.44
C GLU A 97 -16.66 -16.13 9.61
N LYS A 98 -15.88 -15.31 10.33
CA LYS A 98 -16.34 -14.61 11.55
C LYS A 98 -17.17 -13.36 11.25
N PHE A 99 -16.88 -12.66 10.15
CA PHE A 99 -17.54 -11.42 9.76
C PHE A 99 -17.98 -11.46 8.28
N PRO A 100 -18.94 -12.32 7.88
CA PRO A 100 -19.32 -12.49 6.47
C PRO A 100 -19.89 -11.24 5.78
N TRP A 101 -20.28 -10.23 6.56
CA TRP A 101 -20.81 -8.96 6.06
C TRP A 101 -19.73 -7.90 5.77
N ILE A 102 -18.48 -8.15 6.15
CA ILE A 102 -17.36 -7.25 5.88
C ILE A 102 -16.62 -7.76 4.65
N THR A 103 -16.33 -6.87 3.70
CA THR A 103 -15.43 -7.16 2.58
C THR A 103 -14.00 -6.77 2.98
N PRO A 104 -13.07 -7.73 3.15
CA PRO A 104 -11.69 -7.38 3.49
C PRO A 104 -11.00 -6.64 2.35
N PHE A 105 -10.08 -5.75 2.69
CA PHE A 105 -9.27 -5.00 1.74
C PHE A 105 -7.78 -5.24 1.98
N LEU A 106 -7.07 -5.75 0.97
CA LEU A 106 -5.64 -6.00 1.01
C LEU A 106 -4.88 -4.88 0.28
N ARG A 107 -3.98 -4.20 1.02
CA ARG A 107 -2.99 -3.29 0.42
C ARG A 107 -1.60 -3.89 0.55
N ALA A 108 -0.82 -3.88 -0.53
CA ALA A 108 0.55 -4.38 -0.50
C ALA A 108 1.49 -3.62 -1.44
N ASP A 109 2.79 -3.67 -1.15
CA ASP A 109 3.84 -3.10 -2.00
C ASP A 109 4.24 -4.03 -3.17
N SER A 110 5.17 -3.56 -4.00
CA SER A 110 5.61 -4.26 -5.21
C SER A 110 6.44 -5.51 -4.97
N GLY A 111 6.99 -5.70 -3.77
CA GLY A 111 7.58 -6.96 -3.34
C GLY A 111 6.55 -8.08 -3.29
N PHE A 112 5.28 -7.79 -3.01
CA PHE A 112 4.21 -8.79 -2.95
C PHE A 112 3.57 -9.09 -4.31
N ALA A 113 3.85 -8.27 -5.33
CA ALA A 113 3.26 -8.40 -6.66
C ALA A 113 3.78 -9.58 -7.49
N VAL A 114 4.81 -10.28 -7.00
CA VAL A 114 5.53 -11.34 -7.74
C VAL A 114 4.78 -12.68 -7.72
N VAL A 115 3.94 -12.92 -6.71
CA VAL A 115 3.26 -14.20 -6.52
C VAL A 115 1.84 -14.13 -7.07
N SER A 116 1.60 -14.76 -8.23
CA SER A 116 0.26 -14.81 -8.85
C SER A 116 -0.79 -15.39 -7.90
N ASP A 117 -0.39 -16.33 -7.05
CA ASP A 117 -1.30 -17.03 -6.14
C ASP A 117 -1.89 -16.11 -5.06
N LEU A 118 -1.27 -14.94 -4.78
CA LEU A 118 -1.85 -13.96 -3.86
C LEU A 118 -3.10 -13.30 -4.47
N TYR A 119 -3.04 -12.93 -5.75
CA TYR A 119 -4.20 -12.39 -6.45
C TYR A 119 -5.31 -13.45 -6.57
N ASP A 120 -4.95 -14.68 -6.93
CA ASP A 120 -5.90 -15.78 -7.05
C ASP A 120 -6.59 -16.07 -5.70
N LEU A 121 -5.85 -16.01 -4.57
CA LEU A 121 -6.42 -16.13 -3.23
C LEU A 121 -7.41 -15.00 -2.93
N CYS A 122 -7.04 -13.74 -3.20
CA CYS A 122 -7.92 -12.61 -2.92
C CYS A 122 -9.21 -12.68 -3.73
N GLU A 123 -9.12 -13.03 -5.02
CA GLU A 123 -10.28 -13.18 -5.89
C GLU A 123 -11.18 -14.35 -5.46
N LYS A 124 -10.59 -15.49 -5.05
CA LYS A 124 -11.33 -16.65 -4.55
C LYS A 124 -12.09 -16.33 -3.25
N GLU A 125 -11.45 -15.61 -2.34
CA GLU A 125 -11.98 -15.29 -1.01
C GLU A 125 -12.77 -13.98 -0.98
N SER A 126 -13.09 -13.40 -2.16
CA SER A 126 -13.84 -12.13 -2.28
C SER A 126 -13.22 -10.96 -1.50
N VAL A 127 -11.89 -10.88 -1.52
CA VAL A 127 -11.08 -9.81 -0.93
C VAL A 127 -10.75 -8.77 -2.00
N SER A 128 -11.08 -7.52 -1.72
CA SER A 128 -10.64 -6.39 -2.55
C SER A 128 -9.15 -6.14 -2.36
N TYR A 129 -8.42 -5.76 -3.40
CA TYR A 129 -6.99 -5.48 -3.26
C TYR A 129 -6.51 -4.32 -4.11
N VAL A 130 -5.47 -3.65 -3.61
CA VAL A 130 -4.62 -2.73 -4.37
C VAL A 130 -3.17 -3.05 -4.05
N ILE A 131 -2.44 -3.54 -5.05
CA ILE A 131 -1.03 -3.93 -4.91
C ILE A 131 -0.19 -3.13 -5.88
N ARG A 132 0.83 -2.44 -5.37
CA ARG A 132 1.75 -1.68 -6.23
C ARG A 132 2.52 -2.66 -7.13
N LEU A 133 2.70 -2.35 -8.41
CA LEU A 133 3.55 -3.11 -9.31
C LEU A 133 4.96 -2.52 -9.35
N LYS A 134 5.96 -3.40 -9.52
CA LYS A 134 7.32 -2.96 -9.85
C LYS A 134 7.31 -2.49 -11.31
N SER A 135 7.74 -1.25 -11.51
CA SER A 135 7.90 -0.67 -12.85
C SER A 135 8.83 -1.54 -13.71
N ASN A 136 8.46 -1.72 -14.99
CA ASN A 136 9.26 -2.42 -15.99
C ASN A 136 9.04 -1.79 -17.37
N ALA A 137 9.92 -2.11 -18.32
CA ALA A 137 9.90 -1.50 -19.66
C ALA A 137 8.57 -1.67 -20.41
N LYS A 138 7.80 -2.74 -20.15
CA LYS A 138 6.48 -2.93 -20.78
C LYS A 138 5.43 -2.02 -20.17
N LEU A 139 5.41 -1.91 -18.84
CA LEU A 139 4.49 -1.02 -18.12
C LEU A 139 4.78 0.45 -18.43
N GLN A 140 6.05 0.82 -18.57
CA GLN A 140 6.43 2.18 -19.00
C GLN A 140 5.90 2.49 -20.39
N ARG A 141 6.13 1.62 -21.38
CA ARG A 141 5.56 1.81 -22.73
C ARG A 141 4.04 1.91 -22.72
N LEU A 142 3.37 1.09 -21.93
CA LEU A 142 1.91 1.16 -21.79
C LEU A 142 1.46 2.50 -21.18
N ALA A 143 2.21 3.02 -20.20
CA ALA A 143 1.95 4.35 -19.66
C ALA A 143 2.18 5.46 -20.70
N ASP A 144 3.27 5.38 -21.47
CA ASP A 144 3.59 6.36 -22.52
C ASP A 144 2.53 6.36 -23.63
N GLU A 145 1.98 5.19 -23.98
CA GLU A 145 0.92 5.04 -24.99
C GLU A 145 -0.44 5.57 -24.52
N LEU A 146 -0.78 5.37 -23.24
CA LEU A 146 -2.07 5.78 -22.66
C LEU A 146 -2.06 7.21 -22.12
N HIS A 147 -0.88 7.76 -21.83
CA HIS A 147 -0.79 9.13 -21.36
C HIS A 147 -1.24 10.07 -22.48
N PRO A 148 -2.25 10.92 -22.25
CA PRO A 148 -2.73 11.82 -23.27
C PRO A 148 -1.58 12.77 -23.59
N ALA A 149 -1.03 12.68 -24.80
CA ALA A 149 -0.12 13.64 -25.39
C ALA A 149 -0.85 14.98 -25.59
N SER A 150 -1.29 15.59 -24.49
CA SER A 150 -1.89 16.90 -24.45
C SER A 150 -0.73 17.88 -24.50
N ALA A 151 -0.79 18.86 -25.41
CA ALA A 151 0.23 19.88 -25.59
C ALA A 151 0.70 20.46 -24.25
N ALA A 152 1.99 20.81 -24.18
CA ALA A 152 2.66 21.32 -22.99
C ALA A 152 1.79 22.37 -22.26
N LYS A 153 1.16 21.91 -21.18
CA LYS A 153 0.55 22.78 -20.18
C LYS A 153 1.65 23.49 -19.41
N ASP A 154 1.27 24.56 -18.72
CA ASP A 154 2.18 25.37 -17.91
C ASP A 154 3.06 24.48 -17.02
N MET A 155 4.38 24.62 -17.18
CA MET A 155 5.34 23.81 -16.46
C MET A 155 5.42 24.19 -14.97
N SER A 156 4.84 25.33 -14.58
CA SER A 156 4.78 25.78 -13.18
C SER A 156 3.77 25.02 -12.33
N GLU A 157 2.86 24.25 -12.94
CA GLU A 157 1.85 23.47 -12.22
C GLU A 157 2.19 21.98 -12.21
N SER A 158 1.78 21.30 -11.12
CA SER A 158 1.85 19.85 -11.03
C SER A 158 0.64 19.20 -11.67
N GLU A 159 0.86 18.12 -12.42
CA GLU A 159 -0.20 17.35 -13.06
C GLU A 159 -0.23 15.91 -12.56
N CYS A 160 -1.44 15.36 -12.42
CA CYS A 160 -1.66 13.97 -12.05
C CYS A 160 -2.78 13.38 -12.89
N TYR A 161 -2.47 12.30 -13.61
CA TYR A 161 -3.43 11.55 -14.42
C TYR A 161 -3.55 10.12 -13.91
N PHE A 162 -4.73 9.56 -14.05
CA PHE A 162 -5.03 8.16 -13.74
C PHE A 162 -5.64 7.52 -14.97
N GLU A 163 -5.07 6.40 -15.39
CA GLU A 163 -5.58 5.61 -16.52
C GLU A 163 -5.84 4.17 -16.05
N GLU A 164 -6.93 3.59 -16.53
CA GLU A 164 -7.24 2.18 -16.32
C GLU A 164 -6.84 1.36 -17.56
N SER A 165 -6.21 0.21 -17.36
CA SER A 165 -5.86 -0.71 -18.45
C SER A 165 -5.87 -2.16 -17.98
N GLU A 166 -5.82 -3.10 -18.93
CA GLU A 166 -5.60 -4.51 -18.62
C GLU A 166 -4.16 -4.91 -18.88
N TYR A 167 -3.58 -5.65 -17.93
CA TYR A 167 -2.21 -6.15 -18.05
C TYR A 167 -2.12 -7.59 -17.57
N GLN A 168 -1.28 -8.37 -18.25
CA GLN A 168 -0.94 -9.74 -17.85
C GLN A 168 0.58 -9.90 -17.79
N ALA A 169 1.12 -10.08 -16.59
CA ALA A 169 2.49 -10.51 -16.43
C ALA A 169 2.64 -11.97 -16.86
N LYS A 170 3.84 -12.37 -17.32
CA LYS A 170 4.12 -13.76 -17.73
C LYS A 170 3.85 -14.79 -16.63
N SER A 171 4.02 -14.39 -15.36
CA SER A 171 3.78 -15.24 -14.20
C SER A 171 2.30 -15.37 -13.83
N TRP A 172 1.40 -14.61 -14.47
CA TRP A 172 -0.02 -14.58 -14.12
C TRP A 172 -0.84 -15.51 -14.99
N LYS A 173 -1.78 -16.23 -14.36
CA LYS A 173 -2.72 -17.14 -15.03
C LYS A 173 -3.74 -16.40 -15.92
N LYS A 174 -4.06 -15.15 -15.59
CA LYS A 174 -5.00 -14.31 -16.33
C LYS A 174 -4.61 -12.83 -16.31
N ALA A 175 -5.13 -12.08 -17.27
CA ALA A 175 -5.06 -10.62 -17.29
C ALA A 175 -5.82 -10.02 -16.12
N ARG A 176 -5.35 -8.87 -15.63
CA ARG A 176 -5.94 -8.14 -14.50
C ARG A 176 -5.97 -6.66 -14.80
N LYS A 177 -6.94 -5.97 -14.20
CA LYS A 177 -7.04 -4.51 -14.23
C LYS A 177 -5.83 -3.91 -13.50
N ILE A 178 -5.21 -2.93 -14.14
CA ILE A 178 -4.17 -2.09 -13.58
C ILE A 178 -4.57 -0.62 -13.64
N ILE A 179 -4.12 0.13 -12.64
CA ILE A 179 -4.22 1.58 -12.60
C ILE A 179 -2.83 2.15 -12.82
N ILE A 180 -2.73 3.09 -13.75
CA ILE A 180 -1.50 3.82 -14.08
C ILE A 180 -1.67 5.24 -13.56
N LYS A 181 -0.84 5.62 -12.59
CA LYS A 181 -0.75 6.99 -12.07
C LYS A 181 0.43 7.67 -12.72
N SER A 182 0.20 8.74 -13.45
CA SER A 182 1.23 9.54 -14.12
C SER A 182 1.30 10.92 -13.46
N VAL A 183 2.43 11.24 -12.84
CA VAL A 183 2.62 12.53 -12.14
C VAL A 183 3.76 13.32 -12.77
N ARG A 184 3.48 14.56 -13.15
CA ARG A 184 4.51 15.55 -13.51
C ARG A 184 4.54 16.62 -12.41
N PRO A 185 5.57 16.65 -11.56
CA PRO A 185 5.72 17.72 -10.58
C PRO A 185 5.88 19.09 -11.23
N ALA A 186 5.55 20.15 -10.50
CA ALA A 186 5.83 21.52 -10.93
C ALA A 186 7.34 21.70 -11.16
N GLY A 187 7.70 22.31 -12.28
CA GLY A 187 9.09 22.52 -12.71
C GLY A 187 9.72 21.32 -13.44
N GLU A 188 9.04 20.17 -13.52
CA GLU A 188 9.54 18.97 -14.22
C GLU A 188 8.95 18.86 -15.63
N ILE A 189 9.77 18.33 -16.56
CA ILE A 189 9.38 18.07 -17.96
C ILE A 189 8.71 16.71 -18.09
N PHE A 190 9.24 15.70 -17.40
CA PHE A 190 8.86 14.31 -17.61
C PHE A 190 7.87 13.81 -16.56
N PHE A 191 6.96 12.95 -16.99
CA PHE A 191 6.06 12.24 -16.09
C PHE A 191 6.79 11.10 -15.39
N THR A 192 6.39 10.87 -14.15
CA THR A 192 6.76 9.68 -13.37
C THR A 192 5.54 8.77 -13.26
N HIS A 193 5.73 7.49 -13.59
CA HIS A 193 4.63 6.53 -13.63
C HIS A 193 4.70 5.56 -12.44
N SER A 194 3.57 5.39 -11.77
CA SER A 194 3.33 4.36 -10.76
C SER A 194 2.19 3.45 -11.19
N PHE A 195 2.34 2.16 -10.92
CA PHE A 195 1.44 1.12 -11.41
C PHE A 195 0.85 0.36 -10.25
N PHE A 196 -0.43 0.00 -10.34
CA PHE A 196 -1.14 -0.75 -9.31
C PHE A 196 -2.01 -1.82 -9.97
N VAL A 197 -2.10 -3.01 -9.39
CA VAL A 197 -3.10 -4.03 -9.76
C VAL A 197 -4.26 -3.94 -8.80
N THR A 198 -5.47 -4.06 -9.31
CA THR A 198 -6.69 -4.01 -8.50
C THR A 198 -7.77 -4.93 -9.07
N ASN A 199 -8.67 -5.38 -8.19
CA ASN A 199 -9.95 -6.00 -8.55
C ASN A 199 -11.15 -5.14 -8.12
N LEU A 200 -10.90 -3.89 -7.71
CA LEU A 200 -11.97 -2.92 -7.49
C LEU A 200 -12.72 -2.66 -8.81
N GLY A 201 -14.02 -2.35 -8.69
CA GLY A 201 -14.90 -1.97 -9.81
C GLY A 201 -14.47 -0.67 -10.49
N ASP A 202 -15.40 0.12 -11.04
CA ASP A 202 -15.04 1.43 -11.59
C ASP A 202 -14.48 2.32 -10.47
N VAL A 203 -13.16 2.54 -10.48
CA VAL A 203 -12.45 3.30 -9.44
C VAL A 203 -12.56 4.80 -9.71
N PHE A 204 -12.84 5.16 -10.96
CA PHE A 204 -12.99 6.54 -11.43
C PHE A 204 -14.30 6.68 -12.21
N SER A 205 -15.41 6.93 -11.50
CA SER A 205 -16.58 7.57 -12.11
C SER A 205 -16.39 9.09 -12.00
N PRO A 206 -16.61 9.86 -13.09
CA PRO A 206 -16.60 11.33 -13.03
C PRO A 206 -17.71 11.90 -12.14
#